data_AF-A0A1F5ZP16-F1
#
_entry.id   AF-A0A1F5ZP16-F1
#
_cell.length_a   1.000
_cell.length_b   1.000
_cell.length_c   1.000
_cell.angle_alpha   90.00
_cell.angle_beta   90.00
_cell.angle_gamma   90.00
#
_symmetry.space_group_name_H-M   'P 1'
#
loop_
_entity.id
_entity.type
_entity.pdbx_description
1 polymer ?
#
loop_
_entity_poly.entity_id
_entity_poly.type
_entity_poly.pdbx_seq_one_letter_code
_entity_poly.pdbx_strand_id
1 'polypeptide(L)'
;MKSESYTHIVITLLLFVIAGNLLILDLKVFSQKTNSPLNNAISISPTSSPLSPIADNLSCPQSCLTLISQTAKTPTSAPSINTTIITTSSTEPTERELYIPLGSGATAKSDWDDLTTTDTLIDTSKYGTIKEAYFNVILKNPSKTGDAQARLYNVTDKHPVWNSEVRMDSLSEKQLASPKISLDTGSKLYRVQAKSGLSAQITIDNAKLRLITLE
;
A
#
# COMPACT_ATOMS: atom_id res chain seq x y z
N MET A 1 -62.96 -30.35 -12.01
CA MET A 1 -63.11 -28.87 -12.11
C MET A 1 -62.88 -28.10 -10.81
N LYS A 2 -62.61 -28.73 -9.64
CA LYS A 2 -62.40 -27.99 -8.37
C LYS A 2 -60.93 -27.80 -7.96
N SER A 3 -60.00 -28.56 -8.56
CA SER A 3 -58.55 -28.49 -8.26
C SER A 3 -57.85 -27.31 -8.93
N GLU A 4 -58.21 -26.95 -10.17
CA GLU A 4 -57.59 -25.83 -10.90
C GLU A 4 -57.83 -24.49 -10.19
N SER A 5 -59.02 -24.29 -9.63
CA SER A 5 -59.33 -23.08 -8.85
C SER A 5 -58.46 -22.93 -7.61
N TYR A 6 -58.05 -24.04 -6.98
CA TYR A 6 -57.20 -24.00 -5.79
C TYR A 6 -55.75 -23.65 -6.15
N THR A 7 -55.25 -24.17 -7.26
CA THR A 7 -53.90 -23.88 -7.77
C THR A 7 -53.73 -22.38 -8.05
N HIS A 8 -54.71 -21.73 -8.68
CA HIS A 8 -54.66 -20.29 -8.91
C HIS A 8 -54.64 -19.49 -7.61
N ILE A 9 -55.47 -19.86 -6.62
CA ILE A 9 -55.50 -19.18 -5.31
C ILE A 9 -54.15 -19.29 -4.60
N VAL A 10 -53.54 -20.48 -4.61
CA VAL A 10 -52.22 -20.71 -3.98
C VAL A 10 -51.12 -19.91 -4.67
N ILE A 11 -51.12 -19.87 -6.01
CA ILE A 11 -50.13 -19.08 -6.78
C ILE A 11 -50.30 -17.58 -6.50
N THR A 12 -51.53 -17.07 -6.48
CA THR A 12 -51.78 -15.65 -6.16
C THR A 12 -51.32 -15.29 -4.75
N LEU A 13 -51.55 -16.17 -3.78
CA LEU A 13 -51.11 -15.96 -2.40
C LEU A 13 -49.58 -15.99 -2.29
N LEU A 14 -48.90 -16.90 -3.00
CA LEU A 14 -47.44 -16.96 -3.05
C LEU A 14 -46.85 -15.68 -3.66
N LEU A 15 -47.41 -15.19 -4.77
CA LEU A 15 -46.97 -13.95 -5.42
C LEU A 15 -47.15 -12.74 -4.49
N PHE A 16 -48.22 -12.70 -3.71
CA PHE A 16 -48.46 -11.62 -2.75
C PHE A 16 -47.41 -11.60 -1.63
N VAL A 17 -47.02 -12.79 -1.12
CA VAL A 17 -45.95 -12.90 -0.11
C VAL A 17 -44.61 -12.44 -0.67
N ILE A 18 -44.28 -12.83 -1.91
CA ILE A 18 -43.04 -12.42 -2.59
C ILE A 18 -43.03 -10.90 -2.80
N ALA A 19 -44.13 -10.33 -3.32
CA ALA A 19 -44.26 -8.89 -3.55
C ALA A 19 -44.15 -8.09 -2.23
N GLY A 20 -44.76 -8.57 -1.15
CA GLY A 20 -44.63 -7.97 0.18
C GLY A 20 -43.19 -7.98 0.70
N ASN A 21 -42.47 -9.10 0.52
CA ASN A 21 -41.07 -9.20 0.94
C ASN A 21 -40.17 -8.24 0.13
N LEU A 22 -40.39 -8.14 -1.19
CA LEU A 22 -39.65 -7.19 -2.04
C LEU A 22 -39.94 -5.74 -1.65
N LEU A 23 -41.19 -5.40 -1.35
CA LEU A 23 -41.57 -4.06 -0.91
C LEU A 23 -40.93 -3.67 0.44
N ILE A 24 -40.83 -4.61 1.38
CA ILE A 24 -40.14 -4.40 2.66
C ILE A 24 -38.64 -4.17 2.44
N LEU A 25 -38.01 -4.93 1.54
CA LEU A 25 -36.59 -4.77 1.20
C LEU A 25 -36.33 -3.42 0.54
N ASP A 26 -37.15 -3.01 -0.43
CA ASP A 26 -37.03 -1.70 -1.08
C ASP A 26 -37.20 -0.55 -0.09
N LEU A 27 -38.19 -0.62 0.80
CA LEU A 27 -38.38 0.39 1.85
C LEU A 27 -37.19 0.48 2.81
N LYS A 28 -36.56 -0.66 3.15
CA LYS A 28 -35.40 -0.69 4.06
C LYS A 28 -34.12 -0.17 3.40
N VAL A 29 -33.94 -0.44 2.11
CA VAL A 29 -32.80 0.08 1.33
C VAL A 29 -32.95 1.59 1.10
N PHE A 30 -34.15 2.07 0.74
CA PHE A 30 -34.39 3.50 0.49
C PHE A 30 -34.52 4.35 1.76
N SER A 31 -34.84 3.75 2.91
CA SER A 31 -34.90 4.45 4.21
C SER A 31 -33.54 4.65 4.88
N GLN A 32 -32.44 4.19 4.28
CA GLN A 32 -31.10 4.63 4.68
C GLN A 32 -30.89 6.09 4.25
N LYS A 33 -31.47 7.01 5.02
CA LYS A 33 -31.10 8.42 4.99
C LYS A 33 -29.59 8.52 5.13
N THR A 34 -28.96 9.06 4.10
CA THR A 34 -27.57 9.51 4.08
C THR A 34 -27.37 10.59 5.15
N ASN A 35 -27.10 10.16 6.38
CA ASN A 35 -26.63 11.06 7.43
C ASN A 35 -25.11 11.19 7.28
N SER A 36 -24.66 11.94 6.26
CA SER A 36 -23.34 12.57 6.33
C SER A 36 -23.48 13.87 7.13
N PRO A 37 -22.98 13.94 8.37
CA PRO A 37 -22.74 15.23 8.98
C PRO A 37 -21.53 15.87 8.29
N LEU A 38 -21.79 16.67 7.25
CA LEU A 38 -20.85 17.67 6.79
C LEU A 38 -20.94 18.85 7.78
N ASN A 39 -20.20 18.78 8.88
CA ASN A 39 -19.82 19.94 9.68
C ASN A 39 -18.78 19.55 10.74
N ASN A 40 -17.52 19.92 10.45
CA ASN A 40 -16.65 20.56 11.44
C ASN A 40 -15.54 21.27 10.66
N ALA A 41 -15.87 22.46 10.15
CA ALA A 41 -14.84 23.45 9.86
C ALA A 41 -14.26 23.90 11.21
N ILE A 42 -13.15 23.29 11.62
CA ILE A 42 -12.34 23.82 12.72
C ILE A 42 -11.70 25.10 12.18
N SER A 43 -12.28 26.23 12.57
CA SER A 43 -11.66 27.55 12.46
C SER A 43 -10.48 27.59 13.43
N ILE A 44 -9.31 27.15 12.99
CA ILE A 44 -8.04 27.43 13.67
C ILE A 44 -7.66 28.87 13.34
N SER A 45 -7.95 29.78 14.28
CA SER A 45 -7.29 31.09 14.33
C SER A 45 -5.78 30.88 14.45
N PRO A 46 -4.95 31.61 13.67
CA PRO A 46 -3.52 31.64 13.91
C PRO A 46 -3.25 32.42 15.19
N THR A 47 -2.98 31.71 16.29
CA THR A 47 -2.29 32.30 17.44
C THR A 47 -0.86 32.58 17.01
N SER A 48 -0.62 33.82 16.56
CA SER A 48 0.71 34.38 16.34
C SER A 48 1.45 34.45 17.67
N SER A 49 2.24 33.42 17.96
CA SER A 49 3.27 33.47 18.99
C SER A 49 4.52 34.14 18.37
N PRO A 50 5.11 35.17 19.01
CA PRO A 50 6.26 35.86 18.45
C PRO A 50 7.49 34.94 18.41
N LEU A 51 8.03 34.78 17.20
CA LEU A 51 9.35 34.24 16.94
C LEU A 51 10.40 35.16 17.57
N SER A 52 11.02 34.72 18.67
CA SER A 52 12.33 35.22 19.06
C SER A 52 13.40 34.66 18.10
N PRO A 53 14.35 35.49 17.64
CA PRO A 53 15.44 35.03 16.78
C PRO A 53 16.39 34.14 17.59
N ILE A 54 16.47 32.86 17.23
CA ILE A 54 17.57 32.00 17.70
C ILE A 54 18.77 32.31 16.80
N ALA A 55 19.73 33.00 17.41
CA ALA A 55 21.01 33.34 16.82
C ALA A 55 21.79 32.08 16.39
N ASP A 56 22.49 32.23 15.27
CA ASP A 56 23.55 31.37 14.79
C ASP A 56 24.64 31.19 15.86
N ASN A 57 24.58 30.12 16.64
CA ASN A 57 25.77 29.50 17.24
C ASN A 57 25.49 28.09 17.78
N LEU A 58 25.26 27.13 16.87
CA LEU A 58 25.36 25.71 17.22
C LEU A 58 26.82 25.26 17.08
N SER A 59 27.65 25.69 18.03
CA SER A 59 28.99 25.13 18.22
C SER A 59 28.85 23.69 18.73
N CYS A 60 29.17 22.70 17.90
CA CYS A 60 29.23 21.30 18.32
C CYS A 60 30.20 21.14 19.51
N PRO A 61 29.81 20.45 20.60
CA PRO A 61 30.72 20.14 21.70
C PRO A 61 31.88 19.28 21.19
N GLN A 62 33.11 19.67 21.54
CA GLN A 62 34.36 19.10 21.01
C GLN A 62 34.50 17.58 21.24
N SER A 63 33.81 17.05 22.26
CA SER A 63 33.73 15.60 22.54
C SER A 63 33.06 14.79 21.43
N CYS A 64 32.19 15.41 20.63
CA CYS A 64 31.53 14.75 19.50
C CYS A 64 32.47 14.62 18.29
N LEU A 65 33.33 15.62 18.05
CA LEU A 65 34.33 15.59 16.97
C LEU A 65 35.47 14.59 17.24
N THR A 66 35.81 14.35 18.51
CA THR A 66 36.83 13.35 18.87
C THR A 66 36.39 11.92 18.61
N LEU A 67 35.08 11.62 18.63
CA LEU A 67 34.57 10.27 18.37
C LEU A 67 34.52 9.94 16.86
N ILE A 68 34.22 10.93 16.02
CA ILE A 68 34.22 10.79 14.55
C ILE A 68 35.65 10.62 14.02
N SER A 69 36.62 11.33 14.62
CA SER A 69 38.02 11.26 14.18
C SER A 69 38.77 9.98 14.63
N GLN A 70 38.27 9.27 15.64
CA GLN A 70 38.83 7.99 16.10
C GLN A 70 38.36 6.78 15.26
N THR A 71 37.26 6.90 14.52
CA THR A 71 36.72 5.82 13.66
C THR A 71 37.14 5.94 12.19
N ALA A 72 37.77 7.05 11.79
CA ALA A 72 38.20 7.33 10.41
C ALA A 72 39.69 7.03 10.13
N LYS A 73 40.42 6.37 11.04
CA LYS A 73 41.84 6.03 10.86
C LYS A 73 42.10 4.54 11.09
N THR A 74 41.72 3.72 10.11
CA THR A 74 42.32 2.40 9.92
C THR A 74 42.43 2.09 8.43
N PRO A 75 43.53 2.46 7.77
CA PRO A 75 43.87 1.93 6.45
C PRO A 75 44.52 0.56 6.63
N THR A 76 43.75 -0.51 6.54
CA THR A 76 44.30 -1.87 6.35
C THR A 76 44.36 -2.13 4.85
N SER A 77 45.52 -1.87 4.26
CA SER A 77 45.82 -2.16 2.86
C SER A 77 45.75 -3.67 2.59
N ALA A 78 44.94 -4.03 1.60
CA ALA A 78 44.73 -5.39 1.11
C ALA A 78 45.94 -5.93 0.31
N PRO A 79 46.14 -7.26 0.25
CA PRO A 79 47.21 -7.87 -0.55
C PRO A 79 46.94 -7.74 -2.06
N SER A 80 48.01 -7.38 -2.80
CA SER A 80 48.04 -7.28 -4.25
C SER A 80 47.89 -8.66 -4.91
N ILE A 81 46.84 -8.86 -5.70
CA ILE A 81 46.69 -10.02 -6.59
C ILE A 81 46.85 -9.53 -8.03
N ASN A 82 47.96 -9.93 -8.66
CA ASN A 82 48.16 -9.81 -10.10
C ASN A 82 47.06 -10.61 -10.82
N THR A 83 46.08 -9.91 -11.39
CA THR A 83 45.03 -10.53 -12.20
C THR A 83 45.42 -10.39 -13.67
N THR A 84 45.76 -11.53 -14.27
CA THR A 84 45.87 -11.73 -15.71
C THR A 84 44.56 -11.31 -16.39
N ILE A 85 44.64 -10.35 -17.30
CA ILE A 85 43.51 -9.92 -18.14
C ILE A 85 43.19 -11.06 -19.11
N ILE A 86 42.14 -11.83 -18.82
CA ILE A 86 41.47 -12.66 -19.82
C ILE A 86 40.34 -11.80 -20.39
N THR A 87 40.58 -11.23 -21.57
CA THR A 87 39.55 -10.56 -22.36
C THR A 87 38.63 -11.62 -22.96
N THR A 88 37.56 -11.95 -22.26
CA THR A 88 36.36 -12.53 -22.88
C THR A 88 35.26 -11.48 -22.83
N SER A 89 35.19 -10.67 -23.88
CA SER A 89 34.07 -9.78 -24.16
C SER A 89 32.87 -10.62 -24.61
N SER A 90 32.10 -11.08 -23.62
CA SER A 90 30.68 -11.31 -23.75
C SER A 90 30.03 -10.56 -22.60
N THR A 91 29.74 -9.28 -22.81
CA THR A 91 28.95 -8.49 -21.87
C THR A 91 27.51 -8.96 -22.02
N GLU A 92 27.18 -10.09 -21.39
CA GLU A 92 25.78 -10.35 -21.08
C GLU A 92 25.31 -9.25 -20.13
N PRO A 93 24.10 -8.69 -20.36
CA PRO A 93 23.58 -7.64 -19.51
C PRO A 93 23.46 -8.20 -18.08
N THR A 94 24.14 -7.57 -17.12
CA THR A 94 24.15 -8.03 -15.74
C THR A 94 22.81 -7.69 -15.10
N GLU A 95 22.10 -8.70 -14.60
CA GLU A 95 20.86 -8.50 -13.86
C GLU A 95 21.15 -7.88 -12.48
N ARG A 96 20.37 -6.85 -12.12
CA ARG A 96 20.44 -6.20 -10.82
C ARG A 96 19.08 -6.14 -10.16
N GLU A 97 19.08 -6.41 -8.86
CA GLU A 97 17.91 -6.36 -8.01
C GLU A 97 17.89 -5.08 -7.17
N LEU A 98 16.77 -4.34 -7.21
CA LEU A 98 16.58 -3.10 -6.45
C LEU A 98 15.31 -3.17 -5.61
N TYR A 99 15.33 -2.45 -4.50
CA TYR A 99 14.18 -2.30 -3.61
C TYR A 99 13.84 -0.83 -3.42
N ILE A 100 12.59 -0.48 -3.70
CA ILE A 100 12.05 0.87 -3.46
C ILE A 100 11.11 0.77 -2.26
N PRO A 101 11.44 1.36 -1.11
CA PRO A 101 10.53 1.37 0.04
C PRO A 101 9.32 2.23 -0.29
N LEU A 102 8.13 1.70 0.00
CA LEU A 102 6.86 2.43 -0.12
C LEU A 102 6.42 2.98 1.24
N GLY A 103 6.78 2.32 2.35
CA GLY A 103 6.49 2.77 3.70
C GLY A 103 5.58 1.82 4.47
N SER A 104 4.84 2.38 5.43
CA SER A 104 3.96 1.67 6.36
C SER A 104 2.66 2.44 6.56
N GLY A 105 1.64 1.77 7.10
CA GLY A 105 0.33 2.38 7.35
C GLY A 105 -0.62 1.41 8.03
N ALA A 106 -1.80 1.87 8.41
CA ALA A 106 -2.79 1.04 9.09
C ALA A 106 -4.20 1.45 8.67
N THR A 107 -5.11 0.49 8.62
CA THR A 107 -6.53 0.74 8.33
C THR A 107 -7.41 -0.32 8.99
N ALA A 108 -8.68 0.03 9.19
CA ALA A 108 -9.73 -0.90 9.60
C ALA A 108 -10.92 -0.85 8.63
N LYS A 109 -10.78 -0.18 7.46
CA LYS A 109 -11.88 -0.06 6.51
C LYS A 109 -12.14 -1.39 5.80
N SER A 110 -13.41 -1.69 5.56
CA SER A 110 -13.85 -2.83 4.76
C SER A 110 -13.66 -2.63 3.25
N ASP A 111 -13.65 -1.37 2.82
CA ASP A 111 -13.35 -0.97 1.44
C ASP A 111 -11.90 -0.50 1.31
N TRP A 112 -11.45 -0.36 0.06
CA TRP A 112 -10.10 0.11 -0.25
C TRP A 112 -9.83 1.48 0.39
N ASP A 113 -8.89 1.50 1.31
CA ASP A 113 -8.39 2.71 1.97
C ASP A 113 -7.06 3.13 1.39
N ASP A 114 -6.90 4.44 1.23
CA ASP A 114 -5.68 5.05 0.73
C ASP A 114 -4.72 5.32 1.89
N LEU A 115 -3.62 4.57 1.94
CA LEU A 115 -2.57 4.80 2.95
C LEU A 115 -1.62 5.89 2.43
N THR A 116 -1.98 7.16 2.62
CA THR A 116 -1.19 8.32 2.16
C THR A 116 0.23 8.37 2.70
N THR A 117 0.50 7.70 3.83
CA THR A 117 1.84 7.51 4.39
C THR A 117 2.76 6.62 3.54
N THR A 118 2.21 6.01 2.48
CA THR A 118 2.95 5.14 1.55
C THR A 118 3.21 5.77 0.19
N ASP A 119 2.94 7.07 0.04
CA ASP A 119 3.12 7.81 -1.20
C ASP A 119 4.59 7.85 -1.61
N THR A 120 4.90 7.28 -2.78
CA THR A 120 6.25 7.22 -3.31
C THR A 120 6.25 7.60 -4.78
N LEU A 121 7.04 8.62 -5.12
CA LEU A 121 7.26 9.01 -6.51
C LEU A 121 8.31 8.07 -7.12
N ILE A 122 7.91 7.32 -8.15
CA ILE A 122 8.78 6.38 -8.86
C ILE A 122 8.92 6.84 -10.30
N ASP A 123 10.16 7.07 -10.72
CA ASP A 123 10.50 7.38 -12.10
C ASP A 123 11.17 6.17 -12.75
N THR A 124 10.40 5.42 -13.54
CA THR A 124 10.86 4.18 -14.17
C THR A 124 12.05 4.38 -15.11
N SER A 125 12.26 5.60 -15.63
CA SER A 125 13.40 5.92 -16.50
C SER A 125 14.76 5.87 -15.76
N LYS A 126 14.75 5.97 -14.42
CA LYS A 126 15.97 5.97 -13.60
C LYS A 126 16.50 4.58 -13.28
N TYR A 127 15.77 3.52 -13.63
CA TYR A 127 16.09 2.14 -13.24
C TYR A 127 16.56 1.27 -14.41
N GLY A 128 16.88 1.86 -15.56
CA GLY A 128 17.29 1.11 -16.75
C GLY A 128 16.15 0.24 -17.31
N THR A 129 16.50 -0.89 -17.93
CA THR A 129 15.48 -1.81 -18.49
C THR A 129 14.90 -2.70 -17.40
N ILE A 130 13.69 -2.39 -16.94
CA ILE A 130 12.97 -3.21 -15.93
C ILE A 130 12.49 -4.51 -16.60
N LYS A 131 13.02 -5.65 -16.17
CA LYS A 131 12.56 -6.98 -16.59
C LYS A 131 11.34 -7.42 -15.80
N GLU A 132 11.40 -7.22 -14.49
CA GLU A 132 10.37 -7.68 -13.55
C GLU A 132 10.16 -6.69 -12.42
N ALA A 133 8.92 -6.60 -11.95
CA ALA A 133 8.56 -5.86 -10.76
C ALA A 133 7.60 -6.70 -9.92
N TYR A 134 7.74 -6.61 -8.60
CA TYR A 134 6.93 -7.31 -7.61
C TYR A 134 6.58 -6.37 -6.46
N PHE A 135 5.33 -6.38 -6.03
CA PHE A 135 4.90 -5.69 -4.83
C PHE A 135 5.06 -6.62 -3.61
N ASN A 136 5.93 -6.24 -2.69
CA ASN A 136 6.22 -7.00 -1.48
C ASN A 136 5.73 -6.24 -0.26
N VAL A 137 5.05 -6.94 0.65
CA VAL A 137 4.46 -6.31 1.82
C VAL A 137 4.42 -7.25 3.03
N ILE A 138 4.59 -6.70 4.22
CA ILE A 138 4.31 -7.38 5.49
C ILE A 138 2.97 -6.89 6.00
N LEU A 139 1.98 -7.80 6.03
CA LEU A 139 0.65 -7.53 6.58
C LEU A 139 0.57 -8.08 8.00
N LYS A 140 -0.05 -7.30 8.90
CA LYS A 140 -0.38 -7.69 10.26
C LYS A 140 -1.87 -7.54 10.51
N ASN A 141 -2.46 -8.56 11.11
CA ASN A 141 -3.83 -8.59 11.59
C ASN A 141 -3.82 -9.12 13.04
N PRO A 142 -3.60 -8.25 14.05
CA PRO A 142 -3.47 -8.66 15.44
C PRO A 142 -4.69 -9.44 15.96
N SER A 143 -5.88 -9.13 15.42
CA SER A 143 -7.14 -9.77 15.81
C SER A 143 -7.33 -11.17 15.21
N LYS A 144 -6.52 -11.55 14.21
CA LYS A 144 -6.68 -12.79 13.43
C LYS A 144 -8.10 -12.99 12.89
N THR A 145 -8.82 -11.90 12.65
CA THR A 145 -10.23 -11.91 12.23
C THR A 145 -10.34 -11.39 10.82
N GLY A 146 -11.07 -12.11 9.97
CA GLY A 146 -11.19 -11.76 8.55
C GLY A 146 -9.88 -11.93 7.79
N ASP A 147 -9.89 -11.46 6.54
CA ASP A 147 -8.73 -11.39 5.66
C ASP A 147 -8.19 -9.95 5.59
N ALA A 148 -6.89 -9.81 5.36
CA ALA A 148 -6.24 -8.54 5.09
C ALA A 148 -5.78 -8.52 3.63
N GLN A 149 -6.10 -7.46 2.91
CA GLN A 149 -5.70 -7.29 1.52
C GLN A 149 -4.94 -5.98 1.33
N ALA A 150 -3.94 -6.01 0.46
CA ALA A 150 -3.20 -4.83 0.05
C ALA A 150 -2.89 -4.88 -1.45
N ARG A 151 -2.85 -3.73 -2.09
CA ARG A 151 -2.50 -3.58 -3.51
C ARG A 151 -1.77 -2.27 -3.75
N LEU A 152 -1.10 -2.17 -4.89
CA LEU A 152 -0.48 -0.94 -5.35
C LEU A 152 -1.47 -0.15 -6.23
N TYR A 153 -1.48 1.16 -6.09
CA TYR A 153 -2.35 2.08 -6.83
C TYR A 153 -1.52 3.20 -7.44
N ASN A 154 -1.68 3.44 -8.74
CA ASN A 154 -1.08 4.58 -9.43
C ASN A 154 -2.00 5.80 -9.22
N VAL A 155 -1.56 6.73 -8.38
CA VAL A 155 -2.30 7.95 -8.02
C VAL A 155 -2.31 8.94 -9.18
N THR A 156 -1.22 9.00 -9.96
CA THR A 156 -1.09 9.89 -11.12
C THR A 156 -2.11 9.56 -12.21
N ASP A 157 -2.20 8.28 -12.58
CA ASP A 157 -3.07 7.82 -13.66
C ASP A 157 -4.40 7.25 -13.17
N LYS A 158 -4.62 7.25 -11.85
CA LYS A 158 -5.89 6.89 -11.17
C LYS A 158 -6.39 5.49 -11.48
N HIS A 159 -5.51 4.50 -11.41
CA HIS A 159 -5.90 3.10 -11.53
C HIS A 159 -5.09 2.20 -10.60
N PRO A 160 -5.64 1.04 -10.20
CA PRO A 160 -4.85 0.02 -9.51
C PRO A 160 -3.77 -0.51 -10.46
N VAL A 161 -2.62 -0.87 -9.89
CA VAL A 161 -1.57 -1.58 -10.63
C VAL A 161 -2.01 -3.03 -10.77
N TRP A 162 -2.12 -3.51 -11.99
CA TRP A 162 -2.64 -4.84 -12.28
C TRP A 162 -1.77 -5.91 -11.62
N ASN A 163 -2.42 -6.97 -11.10
CA ASN A 163 -1.78 -8.10 -10.41
C ASN A 163 -0.97 -7.73 -9.15
N SER A 164 -1.10 -6.51 -8.61
CA SER A 164 -0.39 -6.10 -7.39
C SER A 164 -1.09 -6.53 -6.09
N GLU A 165 -2.32 -7.03 -6.17
CA GLU A 165 -3.10 -7.41 -5.00
C GLU A 165 -2.52 -8.65 -4.32
N VAL A 166 -2.39 -8.58 -3.01
CA VAL A 166 -2.02 -9.69 -2.14
C VAL A 166 -3.02 -9.83 -1.01
N ARG A 167 -3.19 -11.06 -0.54
CA ARG A 167 -4.14 -11.41 0.51
C ARG A 167 -3.49 -12.27 1.59
N MET A 168 -3.79 -11.93 2.83
CA MET A 168 -3.53 -12.74 4.01
C MET A 168 -4.88 -13.12 4.61
N ASP A 169 -5.11 -14.40 4.87
CA ASP A 169 -6.32 -14.82 5.61
C ASP A 169 -6.14 -14.57 7.12
N SER A 170 -6.83 -15.31 7.98
CA SER A 170 -6.88 -15.12 9.44
C SER A 170 -5.58 -15.49 10.18
N LEU A 171 -4.45 -14.99 9.70
CA LEU A 171 -3.12 -15.05 10.29
C LEU A 171 -2.81 -13.75 11.01
N SER A 172 -1.95 -13.79 12.03
CA SER A 172 -1.53 -12.57 12.74
C SER A 172 -0.59 -11.72 11.92
N GLU A 173 0.28 -12.34 11.12
CA GLU A 173 1.29 -11.67 10.33
C GLU A 173 1.74 -12.57 9.16
N LYS A 174 2.00 -11.96 7.99
CA LYS A 174 2.57 -12.67 6.84
C LYS A 174 3.29 -11.68 5.91
N GLN A 175 4.47 -12.08 5.47
CA GLN A 175 5.13 -11.44 4.33
C GLN A 175 4.60 -12.04 3.03
N LEU A 176 4.16 -11.17 2.12
CA LEU A 176 3.56 -11.52 0.85
C LEU A 176 4.33 -10.83 -0.29
N ALA A 177 4.35 -11.49 -1.43
CA ALA A 177 4.81 -10.96 -2.70
C ALA A 177 3.69 -11.13 -3.72
N SER A 178 3.43 -10.10 -4.52
CA SER A 178 2.50 -10.19 -5.63
C SER A 178 3.06 -11.08 -6.74
N PRO A 179 2.23 -11.53 -7.70
CA PRO A 179 2.70 -11.89 -9.03
C PRO A 179 3.49 -10.75 -9.69
N LYS A 180 4.11 -11.05 -10.83
CA LYS A 180 4.78 -10.04 -11.65
C LYS A 180 3.81 -8.93 -12.06
N ILE A 181 4.22 -7.69 -11.84
CA ILE A 181 3.47 -6.48 -12.19
C ILE A 181 4.21 -5.67 -13.25
N SER A 182 3.45 -4.80 -13.93
CA SER A 182 3.98 -3.80 -14.86
C SER A 182 3.78 -2.43 -14.25
N LEU A 183 4.82 -1.60 -14.30
CA LEU A 183 4.76 -0.21 -13.86
C LEU A 183 4.60 0.69 -15.07
N ASP A 184 3.82 1.76 -14.90
CA ASP A 184 3.65 2.77 -15.93
C ASP A 184 4.95 3.54 -16.16
N THR A 185 5.16 3.95 -17.41
CA THR A 185 6.37 4.65 -17.81
C THR A 185 6.40 6.09 -17.30
N GLY A 186 7.61 6.57 -16.95
CA GLY A 186 7.86 7.93 -16.49
C GLY A 186 7.73 8.07 -14.97
N SER A 187 7.61 9.33 -14.53
CA SER A 187 7.49 9.68 -13.11
C SER A 187 6.03 9.61 -12.66
N LYS A 188 5.73 8.62 -11.82
CA LYS A 188 4.37 8.33 -11.33
C LYS A 188 4.36 8.22 -9.81
N LEU A 189 3.29 8.73 -9.20
CA LEU A 189 3.07 8.62 -7.76
C LEU A 189 2.32 7.32 -7.47
N TYR A 190 2.95 6.42 -6.72
CA TYR A 190 2.33 5.18 -6.29
C TYR A 190 1.98 5.23 -4.80
N ARG A 191 0.88 4.57 -4.44
CA ARG A 191 0.36 4.44 -3.08
C ARG A 191 -0.06 3.00 -2.83
N VAL A 192 0.08 2.55 -1.59
CA VAL A 192 -0.54 1.29 -1.15
C VAL A 192 -1.97 1.53 -0.73
N GLN A 193 -2.89 0.75 -1.30
CA GLN A 193 -4.25 0.64 -0.81
C GLN A 193 -4.39 -0.64 0.01
N ALA A 194 -5.16 -0.56 1.10
CA ALA A 194 -5.41 -1.70 1.97
C ALA A 194 -6.87 -1.76 2.37
N LYS A 195 -7.35 -2.97 2.67
CA LYS A 195 -8.68 -3.17 3.24
C LYS A 195 -8.68 -4.40 4.13
N SER A 196 -9.62 -4.41 5.07
CA SER A 196 -9.76 -5.44 6.09
C SER A 196 -11.14 -6.09 6.02
N GLY A 197 -11.14 -7.41 5.91
CA GLY A 197 -12.32 -8.23 6.11
C GLY A 197 -12.86 -8.03 7.52
N LEU A 198 -14.19 -7.88 7.63
CA LEU A 198 -14.89 -7.69 8.91
C LEU A 198 -14.46 -6.44 9.69
N SER A 199 -13.83 -5.45 9.03
CA SER A 199 -13.38 -4.18 9.63
C SER A 199 -12.41 -4.36 10.81
N ALA A 200 -11.62 -5.42 10.81
CA ALA A 200 -10.56 -5.61 11.80
C ALA A 200 -9.41 -4.62 11.56
N GLN A 201 -8.71 -4.20 12.61
CA GLN A 201 -7.51 -3.38 12.44
C GLN A 201 -6.41 -4.20 11.76
N ILE A 202 -5.92 -3.71 10.62
CA ILE A 202 -4.75 -4.24 9.93
C ILE A 202 -3.65 -3.18 9.85
N THR A 203 -2.41 -3.65 9.80
CA THR A 203 -1.23 -2.80 9.68
C THR A 203 -0.34 -3.33 8.56
N ILE A 204 0.21 -2.41 7.79
CA ILE A 204 1.28 -2.61 6.83
C ILE A 204 2.57 -2.15 7.49
N ASP A 205 3.47 -3.08 7.80
CA ASP A 205 4.72 -2.76 8.49
C ASP A 205 5.81 -2.30 7.54
N ASN A 206 5.92 -2.99 6.41
CA ASN A 206 6.88 -2.65 5.37
C ASN A 206 6.30 -3.04 4.02
N ALA A 207 6.00 -2.03 3.20
CA ALA A 207 5.71 -2.19 1.79
C ALA A 207 6.93 -1.76 0.98
N LYS A 208 7.27 -2.52 -0.05
CA LYS A 208 8.37 -2.23 -0.97
C LYS A 208 8.11 -2.80 -2.35
N LEU A 209 8.65 -2.14 -3.35
CA LEU A 209 8.69 -2.61 -4.73
C LEU A 209 10.04 -3.30 -4.96
N ARG A 210 10.02 -4.54 -5.42
CA ARG A 210 11.23 -5.27 -5.85
C ARG A 210 11.31 -5.20 -7.37
N LEU A 211 12.42 -4.69 -7.89
CA LEU A 211 12.68 -4.58 -9.33
C LEU A 211 13.85 -5.48 -9.73
N ILE A 212 13.72 -6.18 -10.84
CA ILE A 212 14.81 -6.86 -11.54
C ILE A 212 15.08 -6.08 -12.82
N THR A 213 16.30 -5.61 -12.99
CA THR A 213 16.71 -4.67 -14.05
C THR A 213 17.93 -5.18 -14.79
N LEU A 214 18.08 -4.78 -16.06
CA LEU A 214 19.33 -4.91 -16.79
C LEU A 214 20.08 -3.58 -16.79
N GLU A 215 21.39 -3.67 -16.58
CA GLU A 215 22.34 -2.59 -16.86
C GLU A 215 22.49 -2.30 -18.36
#